data_AF-A2QEN4-F1
#
_entry.id   AF-A2QEN4-F1
#
_cell.length_a   1.000
_cell.length_b   1.000
_cell.length_c   1.000
_cell.angle_alpha   90.00
_cell.angle_beta   90.00
_cell.angle_gamma   90.00
#
_symmetry.space_group_name_H-M   'P 1'
#
loop_
_entity.id
_entity.type
_entity.pdbx_description
1 polymer ?
#
loop_
_entity_poly.entity_id
_entity_poly.type
_entity_poly.pdbx_seq_one_letter_code
_entity_poly.pdbx_strand_id
1 'polypeptide(L)'
;MTNPTRQPYSNSPHPSTFLWAHELRRENIQLVNQIDGLRAELAATNDTIASLTRSLENLELRAREENARLENSLKGLEARFDTNLQSGIERVEDLQAENCQLRSRIDGLEKKCQRNACEQNRMEDGIRVRLLDEVREMLLERRKDGVKVVIGGDREVGDAGSDVLVPDSMPVGSVPAGGLEIGLSSTLSDTTWGTPSLVDEGHTGASGSDLYSVMKQGGRSLAEYMAAAEGIKLSLQTQRGEGEVVRAVVRGLDDGSIQTLIEEEMSRAGKGNRLYRSQS
;
A
#
# COMPACT_ATOMS: atom_id res chain seq x y z
N MET A 1 -41.19 14.62 -122.21
CA MET A 1 -40.59 13.27 -122.32
C MET A 1 -39.09 13.51 -122.47
N THR A 2 -38.19 13.10 -121.59
CA THR A 2 -37.94 11.73 -121.11
C THR A 2 -37.19 11.74 -119.76
N ASN A 3 -37.58 10.83 -118.88
CA ASN A 3 -36.92 10.53 -117.60
C ASN A 3 -35.49 9.99 -117.82
N PRO A 4 -34.46 10.46 -117.09
CA PRO A 4 -33.24 9.69 -116.95
C PRO A 4 -33.49 8.54 -115.96
N THR A 5 -33.53 7.36 -116.55
CA THR A 5 -33.59 6.01 -115.98
C THR A 5 -32.81 5.88 -114.67
N ARG A 6 -33.51 5.46 -113.60
CA ARG A 6 -32.93 4.89 -112.38
C ARG A 6 -31.88 3.85 -112.77
N GLN A 7 -30.63 4.07 -112.40
CA GLN A 7 -29.64 3.00 -112.41
C GLN A 7 -30.10 1.88 -111.47
N PRO A 8 -30.08 0.61 -111.91
CA PRO A 8 -30.34 -0.52 -111.03
C PRO A 8 -29.12 -0.68 -110.09
N TYR A 9 -29.36 -0.54 -108.79
CA TYR A 9 -28.38 -0.81 -107.74
C TYR A 9 -27.94 -2.29 -107.81
N SER A 10 -26.84 -2.58 -108.50
CA SER A 10 -26.18 -3.89 -108.49
C SER A 10 -25.06 -3.92 -107.43
N ASN A 11 -25.41 -3.63 -106.18
CA ASN A 11 -24.52 -3.86 -105.04
C ASN A 11 -25.12 -5.01 -104.21
N SER A 12 -25.25 -6.20 -104.79
CA SER A 12 -25.48 -7.41 -103.98
C SER A 12 -24.16 -7.73 -103.28
N PRO A 13 -24.05 -7.60 -101.95
CA PRO A 13 -22.79 -7.82 -101.27
C PRO A 13 -22.34 -9.27 -101.47
N HIS A 14 -21.07 -9.47 -101.80
CA HIS A 14 -20.50 -10.80 -101.99
C HIS A 14 -20.62 -11.60 -100.68
N PRO A 15 -20.95 -12.91 -100.71
CA PRO A 15 -21.15 -13.73 -99.50
C PRO A 15 -20.00 -13.67 -98.48
N SER A 16 -18.76 -13.52 -98.95
CA SER A 16 -17.60 -13.30 -98.08
C SER A 16 -17.70 -12.03 -97.25
N THR A 17 -18.21 -10.92 -97.81
CA THR A 17 -18.40 -9.65 -97.08
C THR A 17 -19.40 -9.81 -95.93
N PHE A 18 -20.46 -10.60 -96.11
CA PHE A 18 -21.41 -10.92 -95.04
C PHE A 18 -20.78 -11.74 -93.92
N LEU A 19 -19.96 -12.73 -94.26
CA LEU A 19 -19.25 -13.54 -93.26
C LEU A 19 -18.27 -12.71 -92.44
N TRP A 20 -17.48 -11.85 -93.09
CA TRP A 20 -16.57 -10.92 -92.41
C TRP A 20 -17.31 -9.93 -91.51
N ALA A 21 -18.40 -9.34 -92.00
CA ALA A 21 -19.22 -8.43 -91.20
C ALA A 21 -19.85 -9.13 -89.98
N HIS A 22 -20.28 -10.37 -90.14
CA HIS A 22 -20.82 -11.16 -89.04
C HIS A 22 -19.74 -11.47 -87.98
N GLU A 23 -18.54 -11.86 -88.41
CA GLU A 23 -17.45 -12.17 -87.48
C GLU A 23 -16.97 -10.94 -86.72
N LEU A 24 -16.80 -9.81 -87.42
CA LEU A 24 -16.50 -8.52 -86.78
C LEU A 24 -17.57 -8.11 -85.76
N ARG A 25 -18.84 -8.42 -86.03
CA ARG A 25 -19.92 -8.15 -85.07
C ARG A 25 -19.81 -9.05 -83.85
N ARG A 26 -19.47 -10.33 -84.02
CA ARG A 26 -19.29 -11.28 -82.92
C ARG A 26 -18.14 -10.83 -82.02
N GLU A 27 -16.99 -10.51 -82.60
CA GLU A 27 -15.83 -9.99 -81.87
C GLU A 27 -16.16 -8.69 -81.14
N ASN A 28 -16.85 -7.75 -81.80
CA ASN A 28 -17.29 -6.52 -81.12
C ASN A 28 -18.18 -6.79 -79.91
N ILE A 29 -19.15 -7.71 -80.03
CA ILE A 29 -20.01 -8.07 -78.89
C ILE A 29 -19.18 -8.66 -77.74
N GLN A 30 -18.22 -9.53 -78.05
CA GLN A 30 -17.32 -10.11 -77.04
C GLN A 30 -16.47 -9.04 -76.34
N LEU A 31 -15.87 -8.12 -77.10
CA LEU A 31 -15.08 -7.02 -76.56
C LEU A 31 -15.92 -6.07 -75.70
N VAL A 32 -17.13 -5.73 -76.14
CA VAL A 32 -18.07 -4.91 -75.35
C VAL A 32 -18.41 -5.61 -74.04
N ASN A 33 -18.73 -6.90 -74.06
CA ASN A 33 -19.01 -7.66 -72.84
C ASN A 33 -17.81 -7.69 -71.88
N GLN A 34 -16.58 -7.83 -72.40
CA GLN A 34 -15.36 -7.76 -71.59
C GLN A 34 -15.18 -6.38 -70.97
N ILE A 35 -15.39 -5.31 -71.75
CA ILE A 35 -15.31 -3.93 -71.26
C ILE A 35 -16.35 -3.68 -70.16
N ASP A 36 -17.58 -4.15 -70.35
CA ASP A 36 -18.64 -3.97 -69.36
C ASP A 36 -18.38 -4.80 -68.08
N GLY A 37 -17.80 -6.00 -68.21
CA GLY A 37 -17.32 -6.78 -67.06
C GLY A 37 -16.24 -6.05 -66.27
N LEU A 38 -15.21 -5.54 -66.96
CA LEU A 38 -14.14 -4.75 -66.33
C LEU A 38 -14.68 -3.47 -65.67
N ARG A 39 -15.68 -2.82 -66.27
CA ARG A 39 -16.35 -1.65 -65.67
C ARG A 39 -17.11 -2.01 -64.40
N ALA A 40 -17.80 -3.14 -64.38
CA ALA A 40 -18.50 -3.61 -63.19
C ALA A 40 -17.52 -3.96 -62.06
N GLU A 41 -16.41 -4.63 -62.37
CA GLU A 41 -15.35 -4.91 -61.40
C GLU A 41 -14.67 -3.63 -60.89
N LEU A 42 -14.43 -2.65 -61.77
CA LEU A 42 -13.91 -1.35 -61.38
C LEU A 42 -14.87 -0.60 -60.45
N ALA A 43 -16.18 -0.65 -60.73
CA ALA A 43 -17.20 -0.05 -59.87
C ALA A 43 -17.22 -0.73 -58.49
N ALA A 44 -17.23 -2.07 -58.45
CA ALA A 44 -17.20 -2.83 -57.21
C ALA A 44 -15.93 -2.55 -56.39
N THR A 45 -14.76 -2.52 -57.04
CA THR A 45 -13.49 -2.18 -56.35
C THR A 45 -13.51 -0.73 -55.84
N ASN A 46 -14.06 0.22 -56.60
CA ASN A 46 -14.22 1.60 -56.14
C ASN A 46 -15.16 1.71 -54.92
N ASP A 47 -16.24 0.92 -54.88
CA ASP A 47 -17.13 0.85 -53.72
C ASP A 47 -16.41 0.27 -52.48
N THR A 48 -15.58 -0.75 -52.66
CA THR A 48 -14.76 -1.29 -51.56
C THR A 48 -13.74 -0.26 -51.06
N ILE A 49 -13.11 0.49 -51.95
CA ILE A 49 -12.19 1.58 -51.59
C ILE A 49 -12.94 2.65 -50.79
N ALA A 50 -14.09 3.11 -51.28
CA ALA A 50 -14.91 4.08 -50.57
C ALA A 50 -15.34 3.58 -49.18
N SER A 51 -15.63 2.28 -49.04
CA SER A 51 -15.94 1.67 -47.75
C SER A 51 -14.75 1.61 -46.80
N LEU A 52 -13.58 1.24 -47.31
CA LEU A 52 -12.34 1.22 -46.51
C LEU A 52 -11.95 2.63 -46.07
N THR A 53 -12.03 3.62 -46.95
CA THR A 53 -11.77 5.04 -46.61
C THR A 53 -12.68 5.50 -45.47
N ARG A 54 -14.00 5.27 -45.55
CA ARG A 54 -14.93 5.59 -44.46
C ARG A 54 -14.57 4.87 -43.16
N SER A 55 -14.14 3.60 -43.23
CA SER A 55 -13.76 2.85 -42.04
C SER A 55 -12.48 3.38 -41.39
N LEU A 56 -11.52 3.84 -42.20
CA LEU A 56 -10.28 4.48 -41.74
C LEU A 56 -10.59 5.82 -41.07
N GLU A 57 -11.39 6.68 -41.70
CA GLU A 57 -11.82 7.97 -41.12
C GLU A 57 -12.52 7.77 -39.77
N ASN A 58 -13.41 6.78 -39.67
CA ASN A 58 -14.09 6.43 -38.42
C ASN A 58 -13.15 5.89 -37.33
N LEU A 59 -12.10 5.17 -37.72
CA LEU A 59 -11.09 4.69 -36.77
C LEU A 59 -10.20 5.85 -36.30
N GLU A 60 -9.83 6.74 -37.21
CA GLU A 60 -9.04 7.93 -36.94
C GLU A 60 -9.78 8.90 -35.99
N LEU A 61 -11.08 9.08 -36.20
CA LEU A 61 -11.94 9.86 -35.30
C LEU A 61 -11.99 9.23 -33.90
N ARG A 62 -12.28 7.93 -33.81
CA ARG A 62 -12.32 7.22 -32.52
C ARG A 62 -10.97 7.26 -31.79
N ALA A 63 -9.86 7.13 -32.52
CA ALA A 63 -8.53 7.24 -31.93
C ALA A 63 -8.29 8.64 -31.33
N ARG A 64 -8.73 9.71 -32.01
CA ARG A 64 -8.65 11.07 -31.48
C ARG A 64 -9.53 11.28 -30.24
N GLU A 65 -10.77 10.79 -30.28
CA GLU A 65 -11.71 10.89 -29.15
C GLU A 65 -11.19 10.17 -27.91
N GLU A 66 -10.68 8.95 -28.08
CA GLU A 66 -10.08 8.18 -27.00
C GLU A 66 -8.81 8.83 -26.46
N ASN A 67 -7.96 9.38 -27.34
CA ASN A 67 -6.77 10.09 -26.91
C ASN A 67 -7.13 11.36 -26.10
N ALA A 68 -8.12 12.13 -26.54
CA ALA A 68 -8.62 13.28 -25.80
C ALA A 68 -9.24 12.88 -24.45
N ARG A 69 -9.96 11.75 -24.41
CA ARG A 69 -10.53 11.20 -23.18
C ARG A 69 -9.44 10.80 -22.19
N LEU A 70 -8.40 10.11 -22.64
CA LEU A 70 -7.26 9.72 -21.82
C LEU A 70 -6.48 10.94 -21.32
N GLU A 71 -6.24 11.93 -22.18
CA GLU A 71 -5.56 13.17 -21.79
C GLU A 71 -6.35 13.94 -20.70
N ASN A 72 -7.67 14.04 -20.86
CA ASN A 72 -8.53 14.66 -19.84
C ASN A 72 -8.56 13.87 -18.53
N SER A 73 -8.61 12.54 -18.60
CA SER A 73 -8.53 11.69 -17.41
C SER A 73 -7.20 11.82 -16.69
N LEU A 74 -6.10 11.94 -17.45
CA LEU A 74 -4.75 12.12 -16.90
C LEU A 74 -4.62 13.47 -16.22
N LYS A 75 -5.06 14.57 -16.85
CA LYS A 75 -5.10 15.90 -16.23
C LYS A 75 -5.96 15.94 -14.97
N GLY A 76 -7.10 15.26 -14.99
CA GLY A 76 -7.96 15.15 -13.82
C GLY A 76 -7.31 14.35 -12.68
N LEU A 77 -6.56 13.30 -13.00
CA LEU A 77 -5.81 12.52 -12.03
C LEU A 77 -4.63 13.31 -11.43
N GLU A 78 -3.88 14.01 -12.26
CA GLU A 78 -2.77 14.89 -11.88
C GLU A 78 -3.26 15.97 -10.90
N ALA A 79 -4.33 16.69 -11.25
CA ALA A 79 -4.92 17.70 -10.36
C ALA A 79 -5.35 17.13 -9.01
N ARG A 80 -5.93 15.92 -8.98
CA ARG A 80 -6.28 15.26 -7.70
C ARG A 80 -5.04 14.92 -6.88
N PHE A 81 -3.99 14.41 -7.51
CA PHE A 81 -2.72 14.16 -6.81
C PHE A 81 -2.13 15.43 -6.24
N ASP A 82 -2.10 16.52 -7.01
CA ASP A 82 -1.61 17.82 -6.53
C ASP A 82 -2.40 18.30 -5.33
N THR A 83 -3.74 18.24 -5.38
CA THR A 83 -4.58 18.64 -4.23
C THR A 83 -4.37 17.77 -3.00
N ASN A 84 -4.21 16.46 -3.17
CA ASN A 84 -3.97 15.52 -2.07
C ASN A 84 -2.58 15.72 -1.46
N LEU A 85 -1.56 15.94 -2.29
CA LEU A 85 -0.20 16.24 -1.84
C LEU A 85 -0.17 17.55 -1.07
N GLN A 86 -0.81 18.59 -1.59
CA GLN A 86 -0.89 19.90 -0.92
C GLN A 86 -1.59 19.78 0.43
N SER A 87 -2.74 19.10 0.49
CA SER A 87 -3.44 18.86 1.75
C SER A 87 -2.62 18.01 2.74
N GLY A 88 -1.87 17.04 2.24
CA GLY A 88 -0.95 16.23 3.04
C GLY A 88 0.20 17.05 3.62
N ILE A 89 0.79 17.95 2.82
CA ILE A 89 1.85 18.88 3.25
C ILE A 89 1.32 19.80 4.36
N GLU A 90 0.17 20.44 4.14
CA GLU A 90 -0.46 21.33 5.13
C GLU A 90 -0.70 20.61 6.46
N ARG A 91 -1.25 19.39 6.42
CA ARG A 91 -1.45 18.58 7.63
C ARG A 91 -0.14 18.22 8.34
N VAL A 92 0.94 17.95 7.59
CA VAL A 92 2.26 17.67 8.18
C VAL A 92 2.83 18.92 8.83
N GLU A 93 2.70 20.08 8.19
CA GLU A 93 3.13 21.37 8.75
C GLU A 93 2.39 21.70 10.04
N ASP A 94 1.07 21.50 10.09
CA ASP A 94 0.26 21.67 11.30
C ASP A 94 0.73 20.76 12.43
N LEU A 95 0.94 19.47 12.15
CA LEU A 95 1.43 18.50 13.13
C LEU A 95 2.86 18.83 13.60
N GLN A 96 3.71 19.38 12.74
CA GLN A 96 5.04 19.85 13.11
C GLN A 96 4.96 21.07 14.03
N ALA A 97 4.05 22.02 13.76
CA ALA A 97 3.82 23.18 14.61
C ALA A 97 3.31 22.77 16.00
N GLU A 98 2.34 21.86 16.07
CA GLU A 98 1.84 21.29 17.32
C GLU A 98 2.95 20.56 18.10
N ASN A 99 3.77 19.74 17.42
CA ASN A 99 4.91 19.07 18.06
C ASN A 99 5.94 20.06 18.62
N CYS A 100 6.24 21.14 17.89
CA CYS A 100 7.13 22.20 18.38
C CYS A 100 6.55 22.88 19.63
N GLN A 101 5.23 23.13 19.65
CA GLN A 101 4.54 23.70 20.80
C GLN A 101 4.57 22.77 22.01
N LEU A 102 4.31 21.48 21.81
CA LEU A 102 4.35 20.46 22.86
C LEU A 102 5.75 20.33 23.46
N ARG A 103 6.79 20.27 22.61
CA ARG A 103 8.19 20.27 23.06
C ARG A 103 8.52 21.49 23.92
N SER A 104 8.14 22.68 23.46
CA SER A 104 8.35 23.92 24.22
C SER A 104 7.65 23.91 25.58
N ARG A 105 6.45 23.31 25.65
CA ARG A 105 5.69 23.16 26.90
C ARG A 105 6.34 22.14 27.84
N ILE A 106 6.84 21.01 27.32
CA ILE A 106 7.59 20.00 28.09
C ILE A 106 8.85 20.64 28.68
N ASP A 107 9.67 21.31 27.86
CA ASP A 107 10.88 22.01 28.33
C ASP A 107 10.56 23.03 29.44
N GLY A 108 9.45 23.75 29.29
CA GLY A 108 8.98 24.70 30.30
C GLY A 108 8.58 24.04 31.62
N LEU A 109 7.94 22.88 31.56
CA LEU A 109 7.56 22.09 32.74
C LEU A 109 8.77 21.44 33.41
N GLU A 110 9.70 20.88 32.63
CA GLU A 110 10.96 20.32 33.15
C GLU A 110 11.75 21.39 33.93
N LYS A 111 11.90 22.60 33.36
CA LYS A 111 12.56 23.73 34.04
C LYS A 111 11.83 24.18 35.31
N LYS A 112 10.49 24.10 35.36
CA LYS A 112 9.71 24.41 36.58
C LYS A 112 9.89 23.33 37.63
N CYS A 113 9.81 22.06 37.24
CA CYS A 113 10.03 20.91 38.11
C CYS A 113 11.43 20.96 38.74
N GLN A 114 12.46 21.22 37.92
CA GLN A 114 13.83 21.32 38.41
C GLN A 114 14.03 22.48 39.39
N ARG A 115 13.42 23.66 39.14
CA ARG A 115 13.45 24.78 40.09
C ARG A 115 12.77 24.43 41.41
N ASN A 116 11.58 23.85 41.36
CA ASN A 116 10.84 23.44 42.54
C ASN A 116 11.62 22.40 43.36
N ALA A 117 12.27 21.43 42.70
CA ALA A 117 13.13 20.45 43.36
C ALA A 117 14.34 21.12 44.04
N CYS A 118 14.99 22.09 43.38
CA CYS A 118 16.08 22.86 44.00
C CYS A 118 15.61 23.69 45.21
N GLU A 119 14.44 24.33 45.12
CA GLU A 119 13.84 25.10 46.22
C GLU A 119 13.46 24.20 47.39
N GLN A 120 12.86 23.05 47.12
CA GLN A 120 12.52 22.04 48.12
C GLN A 120 13.77 21.51 48.82
N ASN A 121 14.82 21.14 48.08
CA ASN A 121 16.09 20.69 48.67
C ASN A 121 16.71 21.77 49.58
N ARG A 122 16.69 23.05 49.17
CA ARG A 122 17.16 24.16 50.01
C ARG A 122 16.33 24.31 51.29
N MET A 123 15.01 24.15 51.18
CA MET A 123 14.12 24.22 52.33
C MET A 123 14.37 23.06 53.30
N GLU A 124 14.50 21.83 52.79
CA GLU A 124 14.81 20.63 53.54
C GLU A 124 16.18 20.73 54.23
N ASP A 125 17.20 21.22 53.54
CA ASP A 125 18.52 21.50 54.12
C ASP A 125 18.42 22.52 55.26
N GLY A 126 17.68 23.61 55.06
CA GLY A 126 17.43 24.61 56.08
C GLY A 126 16.69 24.07 57.31
N ILE A 127 15.69 23.19 57.11
CA ILE A 127 15.01 22.47 58.21
C ILE A 127 15.98 21.54 58.92
N ARG A 128 16.77 20.76 58.18
CA ARG A 128 17.75 19.82 58.73
C ARG A 128 18.77 20.52 59.62
N VAL A 129 19.30 21.67 59.18
CA VAL A 129 20.23 22.48 59.99
C VAL A 129 19.56 22.95 61.28
N ARG A 130 18.36 23.54 61.20
CA ARG A 130 17.62 23.98 62.40
C ARG A 130 17.35 22.83 63.38
N LEU A 131 16.94 21.66 62.88
CA LEU A 131 16.73 20.48 63.73
C LEU A 131 18.03 19.99 64.38
N LEU A 132 19.15 20.00 63.66
CA LEU A 132 20.45 19.62 64.21
C LEU A 132 20.93 20.60 65.28
N ASP A 133 20.71 21.90 65.08
CA ASP A 133 21.03 22.94 66.08
C ASP A 133 20.15 22.80 67.32
N GLU A 134 18.84 22.61 67.17
CA GLU A 134 17.89 22.37 68.26
C GLU A 134 18.26 21.11 69.07
N VAL A 135 18.56 20.00 68.40
CA VAL A 135 19.01 18.76 69.06
C VAL A 135 20.33 18.98 69.81
N ARG A 136 21.25 19.77 69.25
CA ARG A 136 22.51 20.10 69.90
C ARG A 136 22.29 20.97 71.14
N GLU A 137 21.40 21.96 71.06
CA GLU A 137 21.00 22.81 72.19
C GLU A 137 20.37 21.97 73.30
N MET A 138 19.39 21.11 72.98
CA MET A 138 18.77 20.20 73.95
C MET A 138 19.79 19.28 74.65
N LEU A 139 20.79 18.76 73.94
CA LEU A 139 21.84 17.94 74.53
C LEU A 139 22.76 18.73 75.47
N LEU A 140 23.00 20.02 75.18
CA LEU A 140 23.79 20.91 76.04
C LEU A 140 22.99 21.35 77.28
N GLU A 141 21.70 21.65 77.13
CA GLU A 141 20.76 21.98 78.21
C GLU A 141 20.66 20.80 79.20
N ARG A 142 20.50 19.58 78.66
CA ARG A 142 20.47 18.32 79.44
C ARG A 142 21.79 17.98 80.14
N ARG A 143 22.90 18.63 79.76
CA ARG A 143 24.20 18.48 80.42
C ARG A 143 24.39 19.49 81.57
N LYS A 144 23.67 20.62 81.55
CA LYS A 144 23.63 21.62 82.64
C LYS A 144 22.64 21.21 83.74
N ASP A 145 21.51 20.66 83.35
CA ASP A 145 20.60 20.01 84.29
C ASP A 145 21.09 18.58 84.53
N GLY A 146 21.82 18.36 85.62
CA GLY A 146 22.36 17.05 86.00
C GLY A 146 21.27 16.00 86.25
N VAL A 147 20.67 15.46 85.19
CA VAL A 147 19.74 14.33 85.26
C VAL A 147 20.53 13.06 84.94
N LYS A 148 20.81 12.32 86.01
CA LYS A 148 21.35 10.97 86.01
C LYS A 148 20.34 10.05 85.30
N VAL A 149 20.54 9.79 84.01
CA VAL A 149 19.80 8.73 83.31
C VAL A 149 20.35 7.40 83.81
N VAL A 150 19.58 6.76 84.67
CA VAL A 150 19.75 5.36 85.04
C VAL A 150 19.42 4.52 83.81
N ILE A 151 20.43 3.85 83.27
CA ILE A 151 20.25 2.73 82.33
C ILE A 151 19.65 1.59 83.16
N GLY A 152 18.33 1.43 83.08
CA GLY A 152 17.61 0.27 83.60
C GLY A 152 17.44 -0.75 82.49
N GLY A 153 18.10 -1.89 82.64
CA GLY A 153 17.95 -3.05 81.76
C GLY A 153 16.60 -3.76 81.91
N ASP A 154 16.28 -4.49 80.84
CA ASP A 154 15.41 -5.65 80.71
C ASP A 154 14.04 -5.68 81.40
N ARG A 155 13.01 -5.68 80.55
CA ARG A 155 11.82 -6.51 80.76
C ARG A 155 11.17 -6.86 79.41
N GLU A 156 11.32 -8.11 79.00
CA GLU A 156 10.34 -8.77 78.14
C GLU A 156 8.98 -8.77 78.85
N VAL A 157 7.95 -8.22 78.21
CA VAL A 157 6.58 -8.74 78.17
C VAL A 157 5.98 -8.23 76.86
N GLY A 158 5.39 -9.14 76.09
CA GLY A 158 4.94 -8.86 74.74
C GLY A 158 3.54 -8.26 74.60
N ASP A 159 3.02 -8.55 73.42
CA ASP A 159 1.63 -8.51 72.98
C ASP A 159 1.06 -7.19 72.42
N ALA A 160 0.33 -7.39 71.32
CA ALA A 160 -0.63 -6.53 70.64
C ALA A 160 -0.14 -5.28 69.85
N GLY A 161 0.00 -5.50 68.54
CA GLY A 161 -1.01 -4.96 67.62
C GLY A 161 -0.61 -3.82 66.67
N SER A 162 -1.06 -4.00 65.42
CA SER A 162 -1.49 -2.98 64.45
C SER A 162 -0.53 -2.66 63.27
N ASP A 163 -0.94 -3.24 62.14
CA ASP A 163 -0.99 -2.66 60.79
C ASP A 163 0.29 -2.24 60.07
N VAL A 164 0.97 -3.26 59.53
CA VAL A 164 1.61 -3.14 58.22
C VAL A 164 0.58 -3.56 57.16
N LEU A 165 -0.16 -2.59 56.62
CA LEU A 165 -0.99 -2.77 55.44
C LEU A 165 -0.10 -2.78 54.20
N VAL A 166 0.23 -3.98 53.72
CA VAL A 166 0.65 -4.18 52.34
C VAL A 166 -0.39 -5.06 51.66
N PRO A 167 -1.24 -4.51 50.79
CA PRO A 167 -1.83 -5.25 49.68
C PRO A 167 -1.04 -4.86 48.40
N ASP A 168 -0.56 -5.77 47.58
CA ASP A 168 -1.44 -6.57 46.73
C ASP A 168 -0.83 -7.94 46.39
N SER A 169 -1.58 -9.01 46.69
CA SER A 169 -1.40 -10.31 46.05
C SER A 169 -2.18 -10.32 44.74
N MET A 170 -1.48 -10.57 43.63
CA MET A 170 -2.13 -10.96 42.37
C MET A 170 -2.83 -12.32 42.52
N PRO A 171 -4.07 -12.50 42.05
CA PRO A 171 -4.66 -13.83 41.96
C PRO A 171 -4.13 -14.55 40.73
N VAL A 172 -3.37 -15.62 40.98
CA VAL A 172 -3.08 -16.65 39.97
C VAL A 172 -4.35 -17.49 39.81
N GLY A 173 -5.09 -17.23 38.74
CA GLY A 173 -6.30 -17.98 38.40
C GLY A 173 -5.96 -19.41 37.98
N SER A 174 -5.97 -20.33 38.93
CA SER A 174 -5.99 -21.76 38.67
C SER A 174 -7.39 -22.18 38.21
N VAL A 175 -7.41 -22.83 37.05
CA VAL A 175 -8.53 -23.50 36.39
C VAL A 175 -9.26 -24.45 37.36
N PRO A 176 -10.59 -24.60 37.20
CA PRO A 176 -11.15 -25.94 37.21
C PRO A 176 -11.97 -26.21 35.95
N ALA A 177 -11.74 -27.41 35.42
CA ALA A 177 -12.50 -28.00 34.33
C ALA A 177 -13.87 -28.48 34.81
N GLY A 178 -14.89 -28.29 33.98
CA GLY A 178 -16.03 -29.18 33.86
C GLY A 178 -17.39 -28.63 34.31
N GLY A 179 -18.36 -28.64 33.38
CA GLY A 179 -19.76 -28.86 33.73
C GLY A 179 -20.78 -27.82 33.25
N LEU A 180 -21.22 -27.97 32.00
CA LEU A 180 -22.56 -27.80 31.43
C LEU A 180 -23.67 -27.02 32.19
N GLU A 181 -24.33 -26.15 31.40
CA GLU A 181 -25.78 -25.84 31.32
C GLU A 181 -26.29 -24.41 31.60
N ILE A 182 -26.68 -23.77 30.50
CA ILE A 182 -28.00 -23.17 30.18
C ILE A 182 -28.53 -22.10 31.14
N GLY A 183 -28.71 -20.86 30.63
CA GLY A 183 -29.57 -19.87 31.28
C GLY A 183 -29.56 -18.51 30.61
N LEU A 184 -30.46 -18.34 29.65
CA LEU A 184 -30.77 -17.14 28.86
C LEU A 184 -30.94 -15.86 29.71
N SER A 185 -30.42 -14.72 29.23
CA SER A 185 -31.23 -13.52 28.97
C SER A 185 -30.42 -12.40 28.30
N SER A 186 -30.81 -12.16 27.06
CA SER A 186 -30.57 -11.00 26.21
C SER A 186 -30.90 -9.66 26.85
N THR A 187 -30.05 -8.65 26.65
CA THR A 187 -30.52 -7.32 26.18
C THR A 187 -29.51 -6.73 25.19
N LEU A 188 -30.10 -6.13 24.17
CA LEU A 188 -29.54 -5.75 22.87
C LEU A 188 -28.76 -4.44 22.96
N SER A 189 -27.67 -4.35 22.20
CA SER A 189 -27.29 -3.12 21.51
C SER A 189 -26.54 -3.49 20.23
N ASP A 190 -27.23 -3.27 19.11
CA ASP A 190 -26.72 -3.33 17.76
C ASP A 190 -25.52 -2.39 17.57
N THR A 191 -24.38 -2.94 17.17
CA THR A 191 -23.43 -2.20 16.34
C THR A 191 -23.00 -3.09 15.18
N THR A 192 -23.49 -2.71 14.00
CA THR A 192 -23.27 -3.33 12.70
C THR A 192 -21.86 -3.03 12.20
N TRP A 193 -20.89 -3.91 12.45
CA TRP A 193 -19.72 -4.08 11.55
C TRP A 193 -19.30 -5.55 11.59
N GLY A 194 -19.45 -6.22 10.45
CA GLY A 194 -19.26 -7.65 10.30
C GLY A 194 -17.83 -8.10 10.57
N THR A 195 -17.71 -9.19 11.32
CA THR A 195 -16.56 -10.09 11.33
C THR A 195 -16.59 -10.97 10.08
N PRO A 196 -15.44 -11.52 9.67
CA PRO A 196 -15.45 -12.97 9.53
C PRO A 196 -14.36 -13.62 10.39
N SER A 197 -14.85 -14.57 11.19
CA SER A 197 -14.21 -15.76 11.74
C SER A 197 -12.80 -15.66 12.31
N LEU A 198 -12.77 -15.71 13.65
CA LEU A 198 -11.69 -16.25 14.47
C LEU A 198 -11.26 -17.64 13.95
N VAL A 199 -9.96 -17.84 13.75
CA VAL A 199 -9.32 -19.15 13.86
C VAL A 199 -8.22 -18.99 14.90
N ASP A 200 -8.54 -19.47 16.10
CA ASP A 200 -7.66 -20.12 17.08
C ASP A 200 -6.18 -19.67 17.12
N GLU A 201 -5.85 -18.80 18.08
CA GLU A 201 -4.47 -18.56 18.51
C GLU A 201 -4.04 -19.63 19.52
N GLY A 202 -3.26 -20.60 19.03
CA GLY A 202 -2.56 -21.58 19.84
C GLY A 202 -1.04 -21.44 19.73
N HIS A 203 -0.44 -20.83 20.76
CA HIS A 203 0.90 -21.13 21.29
C HIS A 203 2.14 -20.53 20.58
N THR A 204 2.74 -19.57 21.29
CA THR A 204 4.17 -19.29 21.43
C THR A 204 5.11 -20.42 20.97
N GLY A 205 5.93 -20.14 19.94
CA GLY A 205 7.14 -20.91 19.67
C GLY A 205 7.49 -21.22 18.20
N ALA A 206 7.30 -20.31 17.23
CA ALA A 206 7.83 -20.54 15.87
C ALA A 206 7.93 -19.26 15.01
N SER A 207 8.51 -18.17 15.52
CA SER A 207 8.53 -16.87 14.81
C SER A 207 9.36 -16.83 13.51
N GLY A 208 9.87 -17.97 13.02
CA GLY A 208 10.47 -18.09 11.69
C GLY A 208 9.55 -18.72 10.64
N SER A 209 8.57 -19.55 11.02
CA SER A 209 7.86 -20.42 10.05
C SER A 209 6.64 -19.76 9.41
N ASP A 210 6.04 -18.78 10.07
CA ASP A 210 4.82 -18.13 9.60
C ASP A 210 5.10 -17.17 8.41
N LEU A 211 6.23 -16.46 8.46
CA LEU A 211 6.62 -15.47 7.45
C LEU A 211 6.80 -16.10 6.05
N TYR A 212 7.43 -17.27 5.97
CA TYR A 212 7.65 -17.96 4.70
C TYR A 212 6.36 -18.54 4.13
N SER A 213 5.42 -18.92 5.00
CA SER A 213 4.12 -19.45 4.59
C SER A 213 3.25 -18.35 3.99
N VAL A 214 3.29 -17.14 4.60
CA VAL A 214 2.59 -15.95 4.11
C VAL A 214 3.19 -15.41 2.81
N MET A 215 4.51 -15.53 2.64
CA MET A 215 5.23 -15.02 1.46
C MET A 215 5.29 -15.99 0.28
N LYS A 216 4.56 -17.10 0.28
CA LYS A 216 4.62 -18.08 -0.81
C LYS A 216 3.87 -17.59 -2.06
N GLN A 217 4.48 -17.75 -3.24
CA GLN A 217 3.90 -17.38 -4.53
C GLN A 217 2.63 -18.17 -4.83
N GLY A 218 2.60 -19.45 -4.45
CA GLY A 218 1.36 -20.23 -4.39
C GLY A 218 0.66 -20.33 -5.75
N GLY A 219 1.42 -20.40 -6.85
CA GLY A 219 0.89 -20.47 -8.20
C GLY A 219 0.39 -19.15 -8.79
N ARG A 220 0.55 -18.00 -8.10
CA ARG A 220 0.28 -16.68 -8.66
C ARG A 220 1.28 -16.31 -9.75
N SER A 221 0.88 -15.46 -10.68
CA SER A 221 1.85 -14.89 -11.63
C SER A 221 2.89 -14.04 -10.88
N LEU A 222 4.10 -13.92 -11.43
CA LEU A 222 5.17 -13.14 -10.79
C LEU A 222 4.75 -11.68 -10.53
N ALA A 223 3.98 -11.08 -11.44
CA ALA A 223 3.49 -9.71 -11.30
C ALA A 223 2.51 -9.57 -10.12
N GLU A 224 1.55 -10.49 -10.00
CA GLU A 224 0.59 -10.51 -8.89
C GLU A 224 1.27 -10.82 -7.55
N TYR A 225 2.29 -11.69 -7.58
CA TYR A 225 3.09 -12.00 -6.42
C TYR A 225 3.86 -10.77 -5.91
N MET A 226 4.54 -10.04 -6.81
CA MET A 226 5.29 -8.83 -6.43
C MET A 226 4.34 -7.75 -5.89
N ALA A 227 3.18 -7.56 -6.50
CA ALA A 227 2.17 -6.62 -5.99
C ALA A 227 1.66 -7.01 -4.59
N ALA A 228 1.42 -8.31 -4.35
CA ALA A 228 1.03 -8.81 -3.04
C ALA A 228 2.16 -8.67 -2.00
N ALA A 229 3.40 -8.95 -2.40
CA ALA A 229 4.58 -8.83 -1.56
C ALA A 229 4.85 -7.37 -1.17
N GLU A 230 4.61 -6.39 -2.05
CA GLU A 230 4.71 -4.96 -1.74
C GLU A 230 3.69 -4.52 -0.70
N GLY A 231 2.44 -4.98 -0.80
CA GLY A 231 1.41 -4.69 0.20
C GLY A 231 1.75 -5.24 1.59
N ILE A 232 2.35 -6.42 1.66
CA ILE A 232 2.75 -7.07 2.92
C ILE A 232 4.11 -6.55 3.42
N LYS A 233 4.98 -6.06 2.53
CA LYS A 233 6.25 -5.40 2.90
C LYS A 233 6.00 -4.18 3.80
N LEU A 234 4.98 -3.38 3.51
CA LEU A 234 4.63 -2.21 4.32
C LEU A 234 4.21 -2.59 5.74
N SER A 235 3.45 -3.68 5.91
CA SER A 235 3.04 -4.14 7.24
C SER A 235 4.18 -4.82 8.00
N LEU A 236 5.10 -5.51 7.31
CA LEU A 236 6.21 -6.22 7.94
C LEU A 236 7.42 -5.33 8.26
N GLN A 237 7.68 -4.27 7.49
CA GLN A 237 8.79 -3.34 7.75
C GLN A 237 8.66 -2.60 9.09
N THR A 238 7.44 -2.46 9.61
CA THR A 238 7.21 -1.86 10.94
C THR A 238 7.48 -2.84 12.08
N GLN A 239 7.47 -4.14 11.81
CA GLN A 239 7.65 -5.20 12.82
C GLN A 239 9.01 -5.90 12.74
N ARG A 240 9.68 -5.91 11.58
CA ARG A 240 10.94 -6.65 11.34
C ARG A 240 11.93 -5.87 10.48
N GLY A 241 13.20 -6.25 10.58
CA GLY A 241 14.27 -5.68 9.77
C GLY A 241 14.09 -5.98 8.28
N GLU A 242 14.33 -4.98 7.44
CA GLU A 242 14.16 -5.04 5.98
C GLU A 242 14.83 -6.27 5.34
N GLY A 243 16.03 -6.64 5.81
CA GLY A 243 16.76 -7.79 5.29
C GLY A 243 16.08 -9.14 5.55
N GLU A 244 15.24 -9.27 6.58
CA GLU A 244 14.51 -10.50 6.88
C GLU A 244 13.27 -10.64 5.97
N VAL A 245 12.56 -9.54 5.73
CA VAL A 245 11.41 -9.49 4.83
C VAL A 245 11.83 -9.81 3.39
N VAL A 246 12.93 -9.21 2.92
CA VAL A 246 13.45 -9.48 1.57
C VAL A 246 13.86 -10.95 1.42
N ARG A 247 14.49 -11.57 2.43
CA ARG A 247 14.81 -13.00 2.38
C ARG A 247 13.56 -13.89 2.36
N ALA A 248 12.49 -13.48 3.03
CA ALA A 248 11.23 -14.22 3.02
C ALA A 248 10.51 -14.14 1.66
N VAL A 249 10.53 -12.98 1.01
CA VAL A 249 10.00 -12.80 -0.35
C VAL A 249 10.78 -13.65 -1.35
N VAL A 250 12.12 -13.59 -1.32
CA VAL A 250 12.93 -14.33 -2.29
C VAL A 250 12.77 -15.85 -2.15
N ARG A 251 12.65 -16.37 -0.92
CA ARG A 251 12.36 -17.79 -0.66
C ARG A 251 10.92 -18.20 -0.94
N GLY A 252 10.03 -17.23 -1.12
CA GLY A 252 8.62 -17.46 -1.42
C GLY A 252 8.34 -17.68 -2.90
N LEU A 253 9.31 -17.40 -3.78
CA LEU A 253 9.19 -17.61 -5.23
C LEU A 253 9.15 -19.10 -5.58
N ASP A 254 8.26 -19.48 -6.50
CA ASP A 254 8.14 -20.86 -6.97
C ASP A 254 9.22 -21.21 -8.02
N ASP A 255 9.82 -20.20 -8.67
CA ASP A 255 10.88 -20.36 -9.67
C ASP A 255 12.28 -20.31 -9.03
N GLY A 256 12.91 -21.49 -8.91
CA GLY A 256 14.26 -21.62 -8.36
C GLY A 256 15.37 -20.94 -9.17
N SER A 257 15.17 -20.71 -10.48
CA SER A 257 16.16 -19.99 -11.30
C SER A 257 16.18 -18.49 -11.00
N ILE A 258 15.00 -17.91 -10.79
CA ILE A 258 14.84 -16.52 -10.39
C ILE A 258 15.31 -16.33 -8.94
N GLN A 259 14.96 -17.28 -8.06
CA GLN A 259 15.42 -17.26 -6.67
C GLN A 259 16.95 -17.24 -6.56
N THR A 260 17.64 -18.14 -7.27
CA THR A 260 19.10 -18.22 -7.24
C THR A 260 19.77 -16.97 -7.80
N LEU A 261 19.23 -16.39 -8.87
CA LEU A 261 19.73 -15.13 -9.45
C LEU A 261 19.60 -13.95 -8.47
N ILE A 262 18.46 -13.85 -7.78
CA ILE A 262 18.24 -12.77 -6.79
C ILE A 262 19.10 -12.99 -5.54
N GLU A 263 19.26 -14.23 -5.07
CA GLU A 263 20.14 -14.54 -3.92
C GLU A 263 21.62 -14.24 -4.22
N GLU A 264 22.07 -14.49 -5.45
CA GLU A 264 23.42 -14.14 -5.90
C GLU A 264 23.61 -12.61 -5.93
N GLU A 265 22.64 -11.86 -6.44
CA GLU A 265 22.69 -10.41 -6.51
C GLU A 265 22.64 -9.76 -5.12
N MET A 266 21.79 -10.27 -4.23
CA MET A 266 21.79 -9.86 -2.81
C MET A 266 23.14 -10.12 -2.13
N SER A 267 23.78 -11.25 -2.44
CA SER A 267 25.10 -11.60 -1.91
C SER A 267 26.21 -10.70 -2.44
N ARG A 268 26.11 -10.25 -3.69
CA ARG A 268 27.00 -9.25 -4.30
C ARG A 268 26.80 -7.86 -3.69
N ALA A 269 25.56 -7.40 -3.59
CA ALA A 269 25.22 -6.11 -2.98
C ALA A 269 25.59 -6.05 -1.48
N GLY A 270 25.38 -7.14 -0.74
CA GLY A 270 25.77 -7.25 0.67
C GLY A 270 27.28 -7.22 0.91
N LYS A 271 28.09 -7.66 -0.06
CA LYS A 271 29.56 -7.51 -0.03
C LYS A 271 30.00 -6.09 -0.38
N GLY A 272 29.31 -5.43 -1.32
CA GLY A 272 29.53 -4.02 -1.65
C GLY A 272 29.34 -3.08 -0.45
N ASN A 273 28.26 -3.26 0.31
CA ASN A 273 27.97 -2.40 1.47
C ASN A 273 28.92 -2.56 2.67
N ARG A 274 29.64 -3.69 2.79
CA ARG A 274 30.69 -3.84 3.82
C ARG A 274 32.01 -3.18 3.44
N LEU A 275 32.30 -3.06 2.16
CA LEU A 275 33.53 -2.42 1.65
C LEU A 275 33.49 -0.89 1.75
N TYR A 276 32.30 -0.27 1.73
CA TYR A 276 32.15 1.18 1.91
C TYR A 276 32.03 1.63 3.38
N ARG A 277 31.73 0.72 4.32
CA ARG A 277 31.64 1.04 5.76
C ARG A 277 32.98 0.92 6.50
N SER A 278 34.03 0.41 5.85
CA SER A 278 35.38 0.30 6.44
C SER A 278 36.33 1.42 6.02
N GLN A 279 35.82 2.50 5.41
CA GLN A 279 36.61 3.69 5.05
C GLN A 279 36.00 5.01 5.59
N SER A 280 35.22 4.96 6.66
CA SER A 280 34.81 6.16 7.42
C SER A 280 35.07 5.96 8.91
#